data_AF-A0A672SYL9-F1
#
_entry.id   AF-A0A672SYL9-F1
#
_cell.length_a   1.000
_cell.length_b   1.000
_cell.length_c   1.000
_cell.angle_alpha   90.00
_cell.angle_beta   90.00
_cell.angle_gamma   90.00
#
_symmetry.space_group_name_H-M   'P 1'
#
loop_
_entity.id
_entity.type
_entity.pdbx_description
1 polymer ?
#
loop_
_entity_poly.entity_id
_entity_poly.type
_entity_poly.pdbx_seq_one_letter_code
_entity_poly.pdbx_strand_id
1 'polypeptide(L)'
;MRTESLIPNGSIQIRRIRSTVDEKEQKQLLMDLDVVMRSSDCLYIVQFYGALFREGDCWICMELMSISLDKFYKYVYCALDDVIPEEILGKITLATVKALNHLKENLKIIHRDIKPSNILLDRNGNIKLCDFGISGQLVDSIAKTRDAGCRPYMAPERIDPSASRQGYDVRSDVWSLGITLYELATGRFPYPKWNSVFDQLTQVVKGDPPHLSNSEERQFSPKFIQFVNLWWKHPFILMYEERIVDVASYVCRILEEMPASPGSPMYVD
;
A
#
# COMPACT_ATOMS: atom_id res chain seq x y z
N MET A 1 -3.56 7.78 -37.12
CA MET A 1 -2.42 6.89 -36.82
C MET A 1 -2.52 6.50 -35.37
N ARG A 2 -2.90 5.24 -35.09
CA ARG A 2 -2.84 4.68 -33.74
C ARG A 2 -1.36 4.40 -33.47
N THR A 3 -0.76 5.11 -32.53
CA THR A 3 0.54 4.73 -31.97
C THR A 3 0.29 3.48 -31.13
N GLU A 4 0.56 2.32 -31.71
CA GLU A 4 0.82 1.10 -30.94
C GLU A 4 2.08 1.37 -30.13
N SER A 5 1.92 1.76 -28.86
CA SER A 5 3.02 1.72 -27.91
C SER A 5 3.32 0.25 -27.65
N LEU A 6 4.23 -0.31 -28.44
CA LEU A 6 4.88 -1.59 -28.19
C LEU A 6 5.28 -1.66 -26.72
N ILE A 7 4.71 -2.61 -25.95
CA ILE A 7 5.18 -2.92 -24.60
C ILE A 7 6.62 -3.44 -24.79
N PRO A 8 7.65 -2.72 -24.34
CA PRO A 8 9.03 -3.08 -24.66
C PRO A 8 9.43 -4.29 -23.81
N ASN A 9 9.33 -5.52 -24.34
CA ASN A 9 9.91 -6.76 -23.79
C ASN A 9 9.90 -6.91 -22.24
N GLY A 10 8.85 -6.42 -21.58
CA GLY A 10 8.77 -6.31 -20.13
C GLY A 10 7.80 -7.33 -19.58
N SER A 11 8.22 -8.10 -18.58
CA SER A 11 7.30 -8.92 -17.80
C SER A 11 6.23 -8.04 -17.15
N ILE A 12 4.97 -8.44 -17.27
CA ILE A 12 3.82 -7.73 -16.68
C ILE A 12 3.28 -8.49 -15.46
N GLN A 13 2.74 -7.76 -14.49
CA GLN A 13 1.98 -8.34 -13.40
C GLN A 13 0.49 -8.28 -13.72
N ILE A 14 -0.19 -9.43 -13.57
CA ILE A 14 -1.63 -9.53 -13.77
C ILE A 14 -2.29 -9.87 -12.43
N ARG A 15 -3.23 -9.02 -12.02
CA ARG A 15 -4.06 -9.26 -10.83
C ARG A 15 -5.49 -9.59 -11.25
N ARG A 16 -5.99 -10.76 -10.81
CA ARG A 16 -7.38 -11.17 -11.00
C ARG A 16 -8.20 -10.82 -9.76
N ILE A 17 -9.32 -10.13 -9.96
CA ILE A 17 -10.28 -9.75 -8.91
C ILE A 17 -11.66 -10.21 -9.35
N ARG A 18 -12.41 -10.86 -8.46
CA ARG A 18 -13.79 -11.25 -8.75
C ARG A 18 -14.64 -10.01 -8.99
N SER A 19 -15.36 -9.97 -10.10
CA SER A 19 -16.20 -8.83 -10.45
C SER A 19 -17.67 -9.19 -10.21
N THR A 20 -18.32 -8.46 -9.31
CA THR A 20 -19.78 -8.51 -9.10
C THR A 20 -20.50 -7.30 -9.69
N VAL A 21 -19.78 -6.47 -10.44
CA VAL A 21 -20.29 -5.20 -10.97
C VAL A 21 -20.95 -5.39 -12.34
N ASP A 22 -22.00 -4.63 -12.60
CA ASP A 22 -22.75 -4.69 -13.86
C ASP A 22 -22.00 -4.04 -15.03
N GLU A 23 -22.48 -4.21 -16.27
CA GLU A 23 -21.82 -3.67 -17.46
C GLU A 23 -21.66 -2.14 -17.46
N LYS A 24 -22.58 -1.41 -16.81
CA LYS A 24 -22.52 0.05 -16.72
C LYS A 24 -21.42 0.47 -15.75
N GLU A 25 -21.34 -0.19 -14.60
CA GLU A 25 -20.27 0.00 -13.62
C GLU A 25 -18.92 -0.42 -14.21
N GLN A 26 -18.83 -1.52 -14.96
CA GLN A 26 -17.60 -1.92 -15.66
C GLN A 26 -17.09 -0.83 -16.61
N LYS A 27 -17.99 -0.23 -17.41
CA LYS A 27 -17.64 0.89 -18.30
C LYS A 27 -17.14 2.10 -17.53
N GLN A 28 -17.80 2.44 -16.42
CA GLN A 28 -17.35 3.55 -15.57
C GLN A 28 -15.98 3.28 -14.97
N LEU A 29 -15.74 2.06 -14.47
CA LEU A 29 -14.43 1.67 -13.95
C LEU A 29 -13.36 1.81 -15.03
N LEU A 30 -13.59 1.32 -16.25
CA LEU A 30 -12.61 1.46 -17.34
C LEU A 30 -12.34 2.94 -17.69
N MET A 31 -13.34 3.82 -17.62
CA MET A 31 -13.13 5.27 -17.80
C MET A 31 -12.29 5.88 -16.67
N ASP A 32 -12.54 5.49 -15.43
CA ASP A 32 -11.73 5.91 -14.28
C ASP A 32 -10.28 5.39 -14.42
N LEU A 33 -10.09 4.21 -15.02
CA LEU A 33 -8.75 3.64 -15.27
C LEU A 33 -7.97 4.49 -16.25
N ASP A 34 -8.64 4.97 -17.29
CA ASP A 34 -8.02 5.77 -18.35
C ASP A 34 -7.44 7.07 -17.78
N VAL A 35 -8.12 7.69 -16.80
CA VAL A 35 -7.58 8.84 -16.06
C VAL A 35 -6.29 8.48 -15.31
N VAL A 36 -6.23 7.30 -14.69
CA VAL A 36 -5.05 6.78 -13.99
C VAL A 36 -3.94 6.35 -14.96
N MET A 37 -4.27 5.76 -16.10
CA MET A 37 -3.28 5.34 -17.11
C MET A 37 -2.58 6.54 -17.74
N ARG A 38 -3.26 7.69 -17.79
CA ARG A 38 -2.68 8.96 -18.24
C ARG A 38 -1.79 9.62 -17.19
N SER A 39 -1.76 9.12 -15.95
CA SER A 39 -0.97 9.68 -14.84
C SER A 39 0.42 9.07 -14.69
N SER A 40 1.09 8.73 -15.79
CA SER A 40 2.44 8.13 -15.79
C SER A 40 3.54 8.97 -15.12
N ASP A 41 3.21 10.15 -14.62
CA ASP A 41 4.16 11.16 -14.16
C ASP A 41 4.66 10.94 -12.72
N CYS A 42 4.13 9.93 -12.00
CA CYS A 42 4.55 9.64 -10.64
C CYS A 42 5.39 8.37 -10.54
N LEU A 43 6.68 8.53 -10.22
CA LEU A 43 7.63 7.42 -10.02
C LEU A 43 7.29 6.51 -8.83
N TYR A 44 6.41 6.95 -7.92
CA TYR A 44 6.05 6.24 -6.69
C TYR A 44 4.70 5.51 -6.79
N ILE A 45 4.12 5.45 -7.99
CA ILE A 45 2.85 4.78 -8.27
C ILE A 45 3.13 3.72 -9.34
N VAL A 46 2.52 2.55 -9.18
CA VAL A 46 2.65 1.51 -10.20
C VAL A 46 2.02 1.94 -11.52
N GLN A 47 2.73 1.69 -12.62
CA GLN A 47 2.22 1.95 -13.95
C GLN A 47 1.14 0.93 -14.32
N PHE A 48 -0.06 1.43 -14.64
CA PHE A 48 -1.16 0.61 -15.13
C PHE A 48 -1.13 0.54 -16.66
N TYR A 49 -1.22 -0.67 -17.20
CA TYR A 49 -1.29 -0.92 -18.64
C TYR A 49 -2.71 -1.11 -19.14
N GLY A 50 -3.64 -1.51 -18.25
CA GLY A 50 -5.05 -1.64 -18.59
C GLY A 50 -5.79 -2.63 -17.69
N ALA A 51 -7.08 -2.78 -17.93
CA ALA A 51 -7.89 -3.81 -17.29
C ALA A 51 -8.84 -4.47 -18.30
N LEU A 52 -9.14 -5.75 -18.07
CA LEU A 52 -10.06 -6.54 -18.88
C LEU A 52 -11.10 -7.19 -17.99
N PHE A 53 -12.37 -7.15 -18.42
CA PHE A 53 -13.44 -7.89 -17.77
C PHE A 53 -13.74 -9.15 -18.59
N ARG A 54 -13.60 -10.33 -17.97
CA ARG A 54 -13.87 -11.62 -18.62
C ARG A 54 -14.38 -12.62 -17.59
N GLU A 55 -15.44 -13.34 -17.93
CA GLU A 55 -15.99 -14.45 -17.12
C GLU A 55 -16.36 -14.07 -15.67
N GLY A 56 -16.83 -12.82 -15.49
CA GLY A 56 -17.18 -12.29 -14.17
C GLY A 56 -15.96 -11.92 -13.32
N ASP A 57 -14.78 -11.79 -13.92
CA ASP A 57 -13.57 -11.31 -13.25
C ASP A 57 -13.00 -10.07 -13.95
N CYS A 58 -12.33 -9.23 -13.17
CA CYS A 58 -11.52 -8.12 -13.64
C CYS A 58 -10.04 -8.52 -13.57
N TRP A 59 -9.34 -8.37 -14.68
CA TRP A 59 -7.93 -8.64 -14.86
C TRP A 59 -7.19 -7.32 -15.02
N ILE A 60 -6.41 -6.93 -14.03
CA ILE A 60 -5.68 -5.66 -14.02
C ILE A 60 -4.22 -5.95 -14.41
N CYS A 61 -3.75 -5.29 -15.46
CA CYS A 61 -2.39 -5.41 -15.98
C CYS A 61 -1.56 -4.18 -15.54
N MET A 62 -0.44 -4.41 -14.89
CA MET A 62 0.43 -3.36 -14.35
C MET A 62 1.91 -3.76 -14.45
N GLU A 63 2.81 -2.81 -14.20
CA GLU A 63 4.24 -3.10 -14.14
C GLU A 63 4.55 -4.17 -13.09
N LEU A 64 5.53 -5.03 -13.38
CA LEU A 64 5.95 -6.09 -12.48
C LEU A 64 6.89 -5.56 -11.40
N MET A 65 6.47 -5.67 -10.14
CA MET A 65 7.31 -5.43 -8.97
C MET A 65 7.81 -6.76 -8.40
N SER A 66 8.91 -6.75 -7.65
CA SER A 66 9.51 -7.98 -7.11
C SER A 66 8.73 -8.55 -5.93
N ILE A 67 8.29 -7.70 -4.99
CA ILE A 67 7.64 -8.15 -3.75
C ILE A 67 6.81 -7.04 -3.11
N SER A 68 5.79 -7.39 -2.32
CA SER A 68 5.10 -6.45 -1.44
C SER A 68 5.81 -6.31 -0.09
N LEU A 69 5.69 -5.15 0.57
CA LEU A 69 6.25 -4.97 1.91
C LEU A 69 5.71 -5.99 2.90
N ASP A 70 4.45 -6.43 2.76
CA ASP A 70 3.86 -7.48 3.60
C ASP A 70 4.68 -8.78 3.61
N LYS A 71 5.07 -9.27 2.43
CA LYS A 71 5.90 -10.48 2.32
C LYS A 71 7.34 -10.21 2.73
N PHE A 72 7.84 -9.01 2.39
CA PHE A 72 9.22 -8.62 2.66
C PHE A 72 9.51 -8.52 4.17
N TYR A 73 8.71 -7.75 4.92
CA TYR A 73 8.96 -7.58 6.35
C TYR A 73 8.80 -8.89 7.12
N LYS A 74 7.80 -9.72 6.77
CA LYS A 74 7.61 -11.03 7.41
C LYS A 74 8.82 -11.92 7.20
N TYR A 75 9.45 -11.88 6.02
CA TYR A 75 10.67 -12.64 5.80
C TYR A 75 11.84 -12.12 6.64
N VAL A 76 12.06 -10.80 6.64
CA VAL A 76 13.12 -10.15 7.45
C VAL A 76 12.98 -10.52 8.93
N TYR A 77 11.78 -10.39 9.50
CA TYR A 77 11.57 -10.64 10.92
C TYR A 77 11.46 -12.13 11.28
N CYS A 78 10.73 -12.94 10.49
CA CYS A 78 10.43 -14.33 10.87
C CYS A 78 11.46 -15.35 10.37
N ALA A 79 12.14 -15.08 9.25
CA ALA A 79 13.08 -16.02 8.66
C ALA A 79 14.54 -15.62 8.91
N LEU A 80 14.85 -14.31 8.93
CA LEU A 80 16.22 -13.82 9.13
C LEU A 80 16.51 -13.38 10.57
N ASP A 81 15.48 -13.24 11.41
CA ASP A 81 15.59 -12.67 12.76
C ASP A 81 16.30 -11.29 12.75
N ASP A 82 16.01 -10.50 11.72
CA ASP A 82 16.57 -9.16 11.47
C ASP A 82 15.46 -8.09 11.50
N VAL A 83 15.84 -6.83 11.41
CA VAL A 83 14.93 -5.68 11.39
C VAL A 83 15.11 -4.85 10.13
N ILE A 84 14.04 -4.21 9.66
CA ILE A 84 14.14 -3.26 8.54
C ILE A 84 14.82 -1.98 9.04
N PRO A 85 15.99 -1.55 8.50
CA PRO A 85 16.67 -0.34 8.95
C PRO A 85 15.79 0.91 8.85
N GLU A 86 15.94 1.86 9.78
CA GLU A 86 15.16 3.11 9.77
C GLU A 86 15.34 3.90 8.47
N GLU A 87 16.51 3.77 7.83
CA GLU A 87 16.78 4.42 6.55
C GLU A 87 15.87 3.93 5.42
N ILE A 88 15.61 2.62 5.41
CA ILE A 88 14.69 1.99 4.47
C ILE A 88 13.25 2.40 4.78
N LEU A 89 12.87 2.42 6.07
CA LEU A 89 11.56 2.94 6.51
C LEU A 89 11.37 4.41 6.11
N GLY A 90 12.42 5.21 6.18
CA GLY A 90 12.44 6.60 5.73
C GLY A 90 12.16 6.75 4.23
N LYS A 91 12.81 5.92 3.39
CA LYS A 91 12.54 5.89 1.94
C LYS A 91 11.15 5.37 1.61
N ILE A 92 10.66 4.35 2.32
CA ILE A 92 9.28 3.85 2.22
C ILE A 92 8.28 4.97 2.53
N THR A 93 8.51 5.70 3.62
CA THR A 93 7.68 6.83 4.04
C THR A 93 7.64 7.91 2.98
N LEU A 94 8.81 8.34 2.50
CA LEU A 94 8.94 9.37 1.46
C LEU A 94 8.17 8.99 0.19
N ALA A 95 8.41 7.79 -0.33
CA ALA A 95 7.76 7.29 -1.53
C ALA A 95 6.23 7.25 -1.38
N THR A 96 5.75 6.70 -0.27
CA THR A 96 4.31 6.56 -0.01
C THR A 96 3.62 7.91 0.13
N VAL A 97 4.23 8.87 0.85
CA VAL A 97 3.67 10.22 0.98
C VAL A 97 3.68 10.95 -0.37
N LYS A 98 4.73 10.81 -1.18
CA LYS A 98 4.77 11.41 -2.53
C LYS A 98 3.69 10.81 -3.44
N ALA A 99 3.47 9.50 -3.39
CA ALA A 99 2.39 8.82 -4.11
C ALA A 99 1.00 9.32 -3.66
N LEU A 100 0.74 9.36 -2.35
CA LEU A 100 -0.52 9.86 -1.79
C LEU A 100 -0.78 11.33 -2.15
N ASN A 101 0.26 12.17 -2.09
CA ASN A 101 0.14 13.58 -2.49
C ASN A 101 -0.19 13.71 -3.98
N HIS A 102 0.44 12.92 -4.86
CA HIS A 102 0.13 12.91 -6.28
C HIS A 102 -1.31 12.45 -6.55
N LEU A 103 -1.75 11.36 -5.92
CA LEU A 103 -3.13 10.88 -6.02
C LEU A 103 -4.13 11.98 -5.67
N LYS A 104 -3.87 12.68 -4.57
CA LYS A 104 -4.75 13.75 -4.09
C LYS A 104 -4.72 15.00 -4.96
N GLU A 105 -3.53 15.51 -5.30
CA GLU A 105 -3.39 16.81 -5.93
C GLU A 105 -3.57 16.75 -7.45
N ASN A 106 -3.06 15.71 -8.10
CA ASN A 106 -3.13 15.57 -9.56
C ASN A 106 -4.35 14.77 -10.01
N LEU A 107 -4.70 13.69 -9.30
CA LEU A 107 -5.73 12.74 -9.76
C LEU A 107 -7.07 12.89 -9.02
N LYS A 108 -7.09 13.67 -7.94
CA LYS A 108 -8.26 13.85 -7.05
C LYS A 108 -8.77 12.51 -6.49
N ILE A 109 -7.87 11.57 -6.27
CA ILE A 109 -8.13 10.23 -5.72
C ILE A 109 -7.66 10.17 -4.26
N ILE A 110 -8.41 9.46 -3.43
CA ILE A 110 -7.99 9.02 -2.08
C ILE A 110 -7.74 7.50 -2.18
N HIS A 111 -6.65 7.00 -1.60
CA HIS A 111 -6.23 5.61 -1.76
C HIS A 111 -7.15 4.63 -1.03
N ARG A 112 -7.48 4.91 0.23
CA ARG A 112 -8.41 4.17 1.10
C ARG A 112 -7.98 2.79 1.56
N ASP A 113 -6.90 2.23 1.04
CA ASP A 113 -6.40 0.90 1.44
C ASP A 113 -4.87 0.88 1.61
N ILE A 114 -4.29 1.83 2.34
CA ILE A 114 -2.86 1.81 2.63
C ILE A 114 -2.56 0.72 3.67
N LYS A 115 -1.67 -0.20 3.30
CA LYS A 115 -1.18 -1.31 4.12
C LYS A 115 0.09 -1.91 3.50
N PRO A 116 0.88 -2.72 4.22
CA PRO A 116 2.11 -3.31 3.69
C PRO A 116 1.93 -4.09 2.38
N SER A 117 0.78 -4.71 2.14
CA SER A 117 0.56 -5.50 0.91
C SER A 117 0.44 -4.64 -0.36
N ASN A 118 0.13 -3.35 -0.21
CA ASN A 118 -0.13 -2.44 -1.31
C ASN A 118 1.05 -1.49 -1.59
N ILE A 119 2.16 -1.66 -0.87
CA ILE A 119 3.42 -0.96 -1.12
C ILE A 119 4.42 -2.01 -1.63
N LEU A 120 4.94 -1.79 -2.82
CA LEU A 120 5.75 -2.76 -3.56
C LEU A 120 7.20 -2.30 -3.69
N LEU A 121 8.11 -3.26 -3.74
CA LEU A 121 9.55 -3.09 -3.92
C LEU A 121 10.03 -3.83 -5.16
N ASP A 122 11.06 -3.31 -5.81
CA ASP A 122 11.81 -4.03 -6.84
C ASP A 122 13.33 -4.05 -6.57
N ARG A 123 14.05 -4.85 -7.36
CA ARG A 123 15.52 -4.99 -7.27
C ARG A 123 16.29 -3.71 -7.61
N ASN A 124 15.66 -2.74 -8.25
CA ASN A 124 16.26 -1.43 -8.53
C ASN A 124 16.10 -0.45 -7.35
N GLY A 125 15.46 -0.88 -6.26
CA GLY A 125 15.18 -0.05 -5.09
C GLY A 125 13.98 0.87 -5.29
N ASN A 126 13.15 0.65 -6.31
CA ASN A 126 11.93 1.42 -6.48
C ASN A 126 10.90 1.01 -5.42
N ILE A 127 10.22 2.01 -4.87
CA ILE A 127 9.15 1.83 -3.89
C ILE A 127 7.89 2.44 -4.49
N LYS A 128 6.88 1.61 -4.77
CA LYS A 128 5.68 2.04 -5.49
C LYS A 128 4.40 1.61 -4.80
N LEU A 129 3.43 2.51 -4.79
CA LEU A 129 2.10 2.27 -4.28
C LEU A 129 1.22 1.66 -5.38
N CYS A 130 0.48 0.61 -5.05
CA CYS A 130 -0.49 -0.04 -5.94
C CYS A 130 -1.89 -0.05 -5.32
N ASP A 131 -2.87 -0.53 -6.07
CA ASP A 131 -4.23 -0.82 -5.58
C ASP A 131 -5.10 0.37 -5.15
N PHE A 132 -4.92 1.52 -5.81
CA PHE A 132 -5.87 2.63 -5.74
C PHE A 132 -6.89 2.61 -6.87
N GLY A 133 -7.89 3.49 -6.78
CA GLY A 133 -8.91 3.65 -7.82
C GLY A 133 -9.81 2.41 -7.95
N ILE A 134 -9.81 1.80 -9.13
CA ILE A 134 -10.68 0.66 -9.50
C ILE A 134 -10.47 -0.55 -8.62
N SER A 135 -9.22 -0.85 -8.25
CA SER A 135 -8.91 -1.97 -7.35
C SER A 135 -9.67 -1.80 -6.03
N GLY A 136 -9.62 -0.59 -5.45
CA GLY A 136 -10.39 -0.24 -4.26
C GLY A 136 -11.90 -0.28 -4.47
N GLN A 137 -12.42 0.24 -5.59
CA GLN A 137 -13.87 0.22 -5.89
C GLN A 137 -14.42 -1.20 -6.07
N LEU A 138 -13.67 -2.07 -6.76
CA LEU A 138 -14.01 -3.48 -6.96
C LEU A 138 -13.96 -4.24 -5.63
N VAL A 139 -12.91 -4.03 -4.82
CA VAL A 139 -12.80 -4.63 -3.48
C VAL A 139 -13.93 -4.16 -2.58
N ASP A 140 -14.30 -2.87 -2.60
CA ASP A 140 -15.43 -2.35 -1.83
C ASP A 140 -16.77 -2.93 -2.31
N SER A 141 -16.96 -3.18 -3.61
CA SER A 141 -18.16 -3.86 -4.15
C SER A 141 -18.30 -5.30 -3.63
N ILE A 142 -17.19 -6.05 -3.59
CA ILE A 142 -17.15 -7.41 -3.02
C ILE A 142 -17.35 -7.36 -1.49
N ALA A 143 -16.71 -6.41 -0.80
CA ALA A 143 -16.79 -6.27 0.65
C ALA A 143 -18.21 -5.91 1.12
N LYS A 144 -18.98 -5.16 0.32
CA LYS A 144 -20.40 -4.91 0.55
C LYS A 144 -21.27 -6.17 0.47
N THR A 145 -20.80 -7.22 -0.21
CA THR A 145 -21.61 -8.42 -0.50
C THR A 145 -21.22 -9.67 0.29
N ARG A 146 -19.99 -9.83 0.82
CA ARG A 146 -19.60 -11.09 1.50
C ARG A 146 -18.85 -11.01 2.83
N ASP A 147 -18.03 -10.00 3.13
CA ASP A 147 -17.24 -9.97 4.37
C ASP A 147 -16.79 -8.54 4.70
N ALA A 148 -17.58 -7.81 5.49
CA ALA A 148 -17.17 -6.55 6.14
C ALA A 148 -16.23 -6.79 7.33
N GLY A 149 -15.47 -7.89 7.29
CA GLY A 149 -14.65 -8.40 8.38
C GLY A 149 -13.26 -7.80 8.39
N CYS A 150 -12.98 -7.04 9.45
CA CYS A 150 -11.65 -6.61 9.87
C CYS A 150 -10.85 -5.78 8.86
N ARG A 151 -10.92 -4.44 8.99
CA ARG A 151 -10.07 -3.49 8.28
C ARG A 151 -9.02 -2.89 9.24
N PRO A 152 -7.93 -3.63 9.54
CA PRO A 152 -6.97 -3.30 10.62
C PRO A 152 -6.31 -1.92 10.51
N TYR A 153 -6.20 -1.38 9.30
CA TYR A 153 -5.54 -0.10 9.02
C TYR A 153 -6.52 1.07 8.94
N MET A 154 -7.83 0.84 9.12
CA MET A 154 -8.84 1.88 8.94
C MET A 154 -8.80 2.94 10.06
N ALA A 155 -8.91 4.20 9.65
CA ALA A 155 -8.95 5.34 10.55
C ALA A 155 -10.26 5.43 11.36
N PRO A 156 -10.24 5.96 12.60
CA PRO A 156 -11.42 6.06 13.46
C PRO A 156 -12.61 6.79 12.81
N GLU A 157 -12.35 7.88 12.09
CA GLU A 157 -13.38 8.68 11.41
C GLU A 157 -14.05 7.97 10.22
N ARG A 158 -13.43 6.90 9.70
CA ARG A 158 -14.04 6.03 8.70
C ARG A 158 -14.97 4.98 9.31
N ILE A 159 -14.76 4.65 10.58
CA ILE A 159 -15.56 3.69 11.34
C ILE A 159 -16.79 4.38 11.92
N ASP A 160 -16.60 5.55 12.52
CA ASP A 160 -17.67 6.40 13.04
C ASP A 160 -17.68 7.76 12.33
N PRO A 161 -18.51 7.94 11.28
CA PRO A 161 -18.63 9.21 10.57
C PRO A 161 -19.05 10.38 11.46
N SER A 162 -19.64 10.12 12.64
CA SER A 162 -19.99 11.19 13.60
C SER A 162 -18.77 11.80 14.29
N ALA A 163 -17.61 11.12 14.25
CA ALA A 163 -16.35 11.62 14.78
C ALA A 163 -15.70 12.72 13.92
N SER A 164 -16.16 12.96 12.69
CA SER A 164 -15.67 14.04 11.82
C SER A 164 -16.81 14.81 11.14
N ARG A 165 -16.94 16.11 11.48
CA ARG A 165 -17.94 17.02 10.87
C ARG A 165 -17.67 17.35 9.39
N GLN A 166 -16.50 17.01 8.85
CA GLN A 166 -16.04 17.43 7.51
C GLN A 166 -16.06 16.30 6.46
N GLY A 167 -16.50 15.09 6.82
CA GLY A 167 -16.36 13.92 5.95
C GLY A 167 -14.94 13.36 5.92
N TYR A 168 -14.75 12.28 5.16
CA TYR A 168 -13.47 11.58 5.02
C TYR A 168 -12.52 12.38 4.10
N ASP A 169 -11.24 12.43 4.45
CA ASP A 169 -10.21 13.06 3.61
C ASP A 169 -8.88 12.29 3.69
N VAL A 170 -7.82 12.84 3.10
CA VAL A 170 -6.48 12.22 3.04
C VAL A 170 -5.91 11.88 4.43
N ARG A 171 -6.40 12.49 5.51
CA ARG A 171 -5.99 12.15 6.88
C ARG A 171 -6.25 10.68 7.21
N SER A 172 -7.24 10.03 6.59
CA SER A 172 -7.47 8.59 6.78
C SER A 172 -6.38 7.72 6.15
N ASP A 173 -5.81 8.14 5.01
CA ASP A 173 -4.68 7.43 4.38
C ASP A 173 -3.38 7.66 5.16
N VAL A 174 -3.22 8.87 5.71
CA VAL A 174 -2.16 9.18 6.67
C VAL A 174 -2.29 8.28 7.89
N TRP A 175 -3.52 8.04 8.37
CA TRP A 175 -3.74 7.09 9.45
C TRP A 175 -3.22 5.68 9.09
N SER A 176 -3.69 5.20 7.96
CA SER A 176 -3.35 3.87 7.47
C SER A 176 -1.82 3.71 7.26
N LEU A 177 -1.12 4.78 6.87
CA LEU A 177 0.34 4.83 6.77
C LEU A 177 1.04 4.72 8.11
N GLY A 178 0.60 5.41 9.17
CA GLY A 178 1.28 5.33 10.47
C GLY A 178 1.17 3.93 11.10
N ILE A 179 0.01 3.27 10.96
CA ILE A 179 -0.15 1.84 11.35
C ILE A 179 0.78 0.95 10.53
N THR A 180 0.89 1.20 9.22
CA THR A 180 1.81 0.47 8.33
C THR A 180 3.27 0.64 8.77
N LEU A 181 3.70 1.86 9.09
CA LEU A 181 5.07 2.12 9.54
C LEU A 181 5.36 1.53 10.90
N TYR A 182 4.40 1.56 11.84
CA TYR A 182 4.53 0.85 13.11
C TYR A 182 4.80 -0.63 12.89
N GLU A 183 4.00 -1.28 12.05
CA GLU A 183 4.12 -2.71 11.77
C GLU A 183 5.46 -3.05 11.11
N LEU A 184 5.89 -2.27 10.12
CA LEU A 184 7.18 -2.47 9.45
C LEU A 184 8.38 -2.20 10.37
N ALA A 185 8.24 -1.29 11.34
CA ALA A 185 9.29 -0.93 12.29
C ALA A 185 9.44 -1.93 13.43
N THR A 186 8.37 -2.64 13.79
CA THR A 186 8.37 -3.54 14.94
C THR A 186 8.26 -5.01 14.54
N GLY A 187 7.92 -5.30 13.28
CA GLY A 187 7.57 -6.63 12.81
C GLY A 187 6.24 -7.14 13.36
N ARG A 188 5.49 -6.31 14.10
CA ARG A 188 4.30 -6.68 14.84
C ARG A 188 3.17 -5.69 14.52
N PHE A 189 2.00 -6.23 14.20
CA PHE A 189 0.82 -5.41 14.07
C PHE A 189 0.48 -4.76 15.44
N PRO A 190 0.16 -3.46 15.51
CA PRO A 190 0.10 -2.72 16.79
C PRO A 190 -1.03 -3.13 17.73
N TYR A 191 -2.06 -3.79 17.22
CA TYR A 191 -3.20 -4.19 18.02
C TYR A 191 -3.21 -5.70 18.29
N PRO A 192 -3.76 -6.14 19.44
CA PRO A 192 -3.93 -7.55 19.73
C PRO A 192 -4.90 -8.21 18.73
N LYS A 193 -4.87 -9.54 18.67
CA LYS A 193 -5.88 -10.30 17.95
C LYS A 193 -7.25 -10.02 18.57
N TRP A 194 -8.21 -9.64 17.74
CA TRP A 194 -9.59 -9.39 18.18
C TRP A 194 -10.44 -10.64 18.04
N ASN A 195 -11.34 -10.85 19.00
CA ASN A 195 -12.31 -11.95 18.97
C ASN A 195 -13.48 -11.64 18.02
N SER A 196 -13.77 -10.35 17.81
CA SER A 196 -14.80 -9.89 16.89
C SER A 196 -14.40 -8.60 16.17
N VAL A 197 -15.05 -8.33 15.03
CA VAL A 197 -14.93 -7.05 14.32
C VAL A 197 -15.36 -5.89 15.22
N PHE A 198 -16.35 -6.09 16.10
CA PHE A 198 -16.80 -5.06 17.01
C PHE A 198 -15.72 -4.65 18.02
N ASP A 199 -14.95 -5.60 18.54
CA ASP A 199 -13.84 -5.32 19.47
C ASP A 199 -12.77 -4.47 18.80
N GLN A 200 -12.45 -4.79 17.54
CA GLN A 200 -11.54 -4.01 16.72
C GLN A 200 -12.03 -2.58 16.54
N LEU A 201 -13.27 -2.40 16.06
CA LEU A 201 -13.83 -1.07 15.82
C LEU A 201 -13.87 -0.26 17.11
N THR A 202 -14.22 -0.91 18.23
CA THR A 202 -14.22 -0.27 19.56
C THR A 202 -12.82 0.17 19.98
N GLN A 203 -11.80 -0.68 19.81
CA GLN A 203 -10.42 -0.34 20.15
C GLN A 203 -9.90 0.82 19.32
N VAL A 204 -10.20 0.85 18.02
CA VAL A 204 -9.73 1.92 17.12
C VAL A 204 -10.45 3.25 17.42
N VAL A 205 -11.74 3.21 17.74
CA VAL A 205 -12.55 4.44 17.97
C VAL A 205 -12.43 4.97 19.40
N LYS A 206 -12.35 4.09 20.40
CA LYS A 206 -12.40 4.47 21.83
C LYS A 206 -11.08 4.26 22.58
N GLY A 207 -10.18 3.44 22.06
CA GLY A 207 -8.88 3.17 22.68
C GLY A 207 -7.83 4.20 22.28
N ASP A 208 -6.72 4.20 23.00
CA ASP A 208 -5.57 5.03 22.64
C ASP A 208 -4.96 4.56 21.31
N PRO A 209 -4.48 5.50 20.46
CA PRO A 209 -3.78 5.15 19.24
C PRO A 209 -2.47 4.42 19.57
N PRO A 210 -2.00 3.50 18.71
CA PRO A 210 -0.71 2.87 18.87
C PRO A 210 0.39 3.91 18.94
N HIS A 211 1.29 3.73 19.90
CA HIS A 211 2.39 4.65 20.13
C HIS A 211 3.71 3.91 19.92
N LEU A 212 4.51 4.38 18.95
CA LEU A 212 5.86 3.87 18.77
C LEU A 212 6.77 4.47 19.85
N SER A 213 7.55 3.64 20.53
CA SER A 213 8.54 4.06 21.50
C SER A 213 9.81 3.23 21.36
N ASN A 214 10.91 3.76 21.91
CA ASN A 214 12.12 2.98 22.06
C ASN A 214 11.89 1.78 23.00
N SER A 215 12.58 0.69 22.73
CA SER A 215 12.58 -0.54 23.53
C SER A 215 14.01 -1.06 23.69
N GLU A 216 14.19 -2.07 24.53
CA GLU A 216 15.48 -2.77 24.63
C GLU A 216 15.88 -3.43 23.30
N GLU A 217 14.90 -3.89 22.53
CA GLU A 217 15.10 -4.53 21.22
C GLU A 217 15.50 -3.52 20.13
N ARG A 218 14.99 -2.27 20.21
CA ARG A 218 15.16 -1.30 19.13
C ARG A 218 15.06 0.16 19.57
N GLN A 219 16.01 0.96 19.09
CA GLN A 219 16.03 2.41 19.23
C GLN A 219 15.71 3.08 17.88
N PHE A 220 14.90 4.13 17.91
CA PHE A 220 14.50 4.92 16.76
C PHE A 220 14.91 6.38 16.95
N SER A 221 15.09 7.11 15.84
CA SER A 221 15.30 8.54 15.92
C SER A 221 14.04 9.24 16.50
N PRO A 222 14.21 10.32 17.29
CA PRO A 222 13.08 11.11 17.78
C PRO A 222 12.17 11.58 16.63
N LYS A 223 12.76 11.88 15.46
CA LYS A 223 12.02 12.32 14.28
C LYS A 223 11.12 11.23 13.71
N PHE A 224 11.55 9.97 13.74
CA PHE A 224 10.73 8.85 13.27
C PHE A 224 9.59 8.56 14.23
N ILE A 225 9.88 8.49 15.53
CA ILE A 225 8.86 8.35 16.58
C ILE A 225 7.81 9.45 16.46
N GLN A 226 8.26 10.70 16.34
CA GLN A 226 7.37 11.84 16.18
C GLN A 226 6.53 11.75 14.90
N PHE A 227 7.09 11.26 13.79
CA PHE A 227 6.33 11.05 12.56
C PHE A 227 5.24 9.99 12.72
N VAL A 228 5.60 8.83 13.28
CA VAL A 228 4.70 7.69 13.51
C VAL A 228 3.67 7.99 14.62
N ASN A 229 3.87 9.01 15.45
CA ASN A 229 2.94 9.35 16.55
C ASN A 229 2.16 10.66 16.33
N LEU A 230 2.65 11.64 15.56
CA LEU A 230 1.98 12.95 15.32
C LEU A 230 1.60 13.26 13.85
N TRP A 231 1.98 12.41 12.88
CA TRP A 231 1.36 12.20 11.56
C TRP A 231 1.16 13.43 10.64
N TRP A 232 1.79 14.59 10.87
CA TRP A 232 1.68 15.77 9.99
C TRP A 232 3.01 16.36 9.56
N LYS A 233 3.05 16.80 8.27
CA LYS A 233 4.12 17.56 7.56
C LYS A 233 5.43 17.66 8.34
N HIS A 234 6.16 16.56 8.35
CA HIS A 234 7.20 16.37 9.35
C HIS A 234 8.60 16.53 8.77
N PRO A 235 9.54 17.13 9.52
CA PRO A 235 10.97 17.18 9.16
C PRO A 235 11.61 15.82 8.82
N PHE A 236 10.99 14.71 9.23
CA PHE A 236 11.41 13.35 8.90
C PHE A 236 11.37 13.09 7.39
N ILE A 237 10.32 13.52 6.68
CA ILE A 237 10.20 13.31 5.22
C ILE A 237 11.27 14.11 4.49
N LEU A 238 11.46 15.38 4.86
CA LEU A 238 12.46 16.27 4.28
C LEU A 238 13.88 15.70 4.43
N MET A 239 14.17 15.09 5.58
CA MET A 239 15.47 14.44 5.82
C MET A 239 15.76 13.33 4.81
N TYR A 240 14.77 12.52 4.44
CA TYR A 240 14.96 11.41 3.49
C TYR A 240 14.85 11.81 2.02
N GLU A 241 14.40 13.03 1.73
CA GLU A 241 14.39 13.58 0.38
C GLU A 241 15.82 13.82 -0.12
N GLU A 242 16.69 14.34 0.73
CA GLU A 242 18.10 14.62 0.40
C GLU A 242 19.04 13.46 0.73
N ARG A 243 18.69 12.63 1.72
CA ARG A 243 19.56 11.52 2.17
C ARG A 243 19.63 10.42 1.12
N ILE A 244 20.83 10.10 0.66
CA ILE A 244 21.07 8.95 -0.21
C ILE A 244 21.05 7.69 0.65
N VAL A 245 20.22 6.71 0.25
CA VAL A 245 20.09 5.41 0.91
C VAL A 245 20.08 4.37 -0.21
N ASP A 246 20.95 3.36 -0.11
CA ASP A 246 21.04 2.29 -1.10
C ASP A 246 19.95 1.23 -0.85
N VAL A 247 18.73 1.57 -1.25
CA VAL A 247 17.56 0.68 -1.15
C VAL A 247 17.76 -0.54 -2.04
N ALA A 248 18.36 -0.39 -3.22
CA ALA A 248 18.52 -1.46 -4.20
C ALA A 248 19.39 -2.60 -3.64
N SER A 249 20.57 -2.27 -3.09
CA SER A 249 21.46 -3.28 -2.50
C SER A 249 20.82 -3.97 -1.29
N TYR A 250 20.15 -3.22 -0.42
CA TYR A 250 19.46 -3.81 0.73
C TYR A 250 18.34 -4.77 0.28
N VAL A 251 17.50 -4.36 -0.67
CA VAL A 251 16.41 -5.19 -1.18
C VAL A 251 16.94 -6.42 -1.92
N CYS A 252 17.98 -6.28 -2.76
CA CYS A 252 18.58 -7.41 -3.47
C CYS A 252 19.13 -8.46 -2.51
N ARG A 253 19.87 -8.05 -1.47
CA ARG A 253 20.40 -8.95 -0.44
C ARG A 253 19.30 -9.81 0.18
N ILE A 254 18.20 -9.18 0.63
CA ILE A 254 17.09 -9.91 1.24
C ILE A 254 16.41 -10.84 0.21
N LEU A 255 16.18 -10.37 -1.02
CA LEU A 255 15.53 -11.16 -2.07
C LEU A 255 16.37 -12.35 -2.57
N GLU A 256 17.69 -12.29 -2.46
CA GLU A 256 18.60 -13.40 -2.79
C GLU A 256 18.55 -14.51 -1.74
N GLU A 257 18.28 -14.15 -0.49
CA GLU A 257 18.10 -15.12 0.60
C GLU A 257 16.70 -15.75 0.57
N MET A 258 15.70 -15.06 0.02
CA MET A 258 14.33 -15.59 -0.06
C MET A 258 14.26 -16.85 -0.94
N PRO A 259 13.59 -17.92 -0.47
CA PRO A 259 13.36 -19.10 -1.30
C PRO A 259 12.55 -18.69 -2.54
N ALA A 260 12.94 -19.22 -3.70
CA ALA A 260 12.18 -19.02 -4.93
C ALA A 260 10.71 -19.37 -4.66
N SER A 261 9.82 -18.41 -4.89
CA SER A 261 8.39 -18.68 -4.78
C SER A 261 8.06 -19.81 -5.75
N PRO A 262 7.29 -20.85 -5.35
CA PRO A 262 6.76 -21.80 -6.31
C PRO A 262 5.99 -20.96 -7.33
N GLY A 263 6.50 -20.93 -8.56
CA GLY A 263 6.00 -20.05 -9.60
C GLY A 263 4.49 -20.17 -9.71
N SER A 264 3.80 -19.03 -9.63
CA SER A 264 2.45 -18.93 -10.16
C SER A 264 2.50 -19.55 -11.57
N PRO A 265 1.56 -20.44 -11.93
CA PRO A 265 1.61 -21.11 -13.21
C PRO A 265 1.66 -20.04 -14.30
N MET A 266 2.79 -19.99 -15.00
CA MET A 266 2.84 -19.41 -16.33
C MET A 266 1.81 -20.20 -17.13
N TYR A 267 0.68 -19.56 -17.43
CA TYR A 267 -0.23 -20.10 -18.43
C TYR A 267 0.55 -20.06 -19.74
N VAL A 268 1.14 -21.19 -20.08
CA VAL A 268 1.65 -21.48 -21.42
C VAL A 268 0.46 -22.07 -22.17
N ASP A 269 0.11 -21.35 -23.25
CA ASP A 269 -0.88 -21.60 -24.31
C ASP A 269 -2.38 -21.52 -23.99
#